data_AF-A0A6D2KSG2-F1
#
_entry.id   AF-A0A6D2KSG2-F1
#
_cell.length_a   1.000
_cell.length_b   1.000
_cell.length_c   1.000
_cell.angle_alpha   90.00
_cell.angle_beta   90.00
_cell.angle_gamma   90.00
#
_symmetry.space_group_name_H-M   'P 1'
#
loop_
_entity.id
_entity.type
_entity.pdbx_description
1 polymer ?
#
loop_
_entity_poly.entity_id
_entity_poly.type
_entity_poly.pdbx_seq_one_letter_code
_entity_poly.pdbx_strand_id
1 'polypeptide(L)'
;MCKSINPDEAVAYGAAVQAVILKPVKGTRKMQDLLLLDVTPLSLGLETSRWSHDTLIERNTTIPKRRNNLLHLLEDNQQITECCFDIDANGILNVSAEDKTTGKKKLSAGDKKKIEDLVDEAIQWLDGNQMAEAEEFEDKMKELESVCNPIISKMYQGGAGGEAGGPAAGMDEDEAPPSSGGAGPKIEEVD
;
A
#
# COMPACT_ATOMS: atom_id res chain seq x y z
N MET A 1 33.24 -12.70 38.25
CA MET A 1 32.07 -13.45 37.75
C MET A 1 31.13 -13.71 38.92
N CYS A 2 29.90 -13.21 38.87
CA CYS A 2 28.88 -13.51 39.87
C CYS A 2 28.61 -15.02 39.84
N LYS A 3 28.89 -15.73 40.95
CA LYS A 3 28.70 -17.19 41.06
C LYS A 3 27.24 -17.60 41.34
N SER A 4 26.29 -16.65 41.33
CA SER A 4 24.91 -16.89 41.76
C SER A 4 23.95 -17.25 40.63
N ILE A 5 24.40 -17.27 39.36
CA ILE A 5 23.55 -17.54 38.21
C ILE A 5 24.14 -18.73 37.46
N ASN A 6 23.31 -19.74 37.20
CA ASN A 6 23.67 -20.88 36.38
C ASN A 6 23.68 -20.47 34.89
N PRO A 7 24.84 -20.48 34.20
CA PRO A 7 24.92 -20.03 32.80
C PRO A 7 24.09 -20.90 31.84
N ASP A 8 23.89 -22.18 32.17
CA ASP A 8 23.20 -23.13 31.29
C ASP A 8 21.66 -22.95 31.37
N GLU A 9 21.16 -22.45 32.50
CA GLU A 9 19.71 -22.32 32.75
C GLU A 9 19.21 -20.88 32.68
N ALA A 10 20.09 -19.88 32.80
CA ALA A 10 19.70 -18.47 32.87
C ALA A 10 18.86 -18.04 31.66
N VAL A 11 19.23 -18.47 30.46
CA VAL A 11 18.51 -18.16 29.22
C VAL A 11 17.13 -18.83 29.20
N ALA A 12 17.05 -20.08 29.66
CA ALA A 12 15.79 -20.84 29.70
C ALA A 12 14.79 -20.21 30.70
N TYR A 13 15.25 -19.81 31.90
CA TYR A 13 14.40 -19.08 32.85
C TYR A 13 13.94 -17.73 32.30
N GLY A 14 14.84 -16.98 31.64
CA GLY A 14 14.49 -15.70 31.00
C GLY A 14 13.39 -15.87 29.94
N ALA A 15 13.51 -16.87 29.07
CA ALA A 15 12.48 -17.19 28.08
C ALA A 15 11.14 -17.59 28.72
N ALA A 16 11.17 -18.37 29.82
CA ALA A 16 9.97 -18.74 30.55
C ALA A 16 9.27 -17.52 31.18
N VAL A 17 10.03 -16.59 31.76
CA VAL A 17 9.48 -15.32 32.30
C VAL A 17 8.87 -14.48 31.17
N GLN A 18 9.57 -14.34 30.04
CA GLN A 18 9.05 -13.61 28.89
C GLN A 18 7.76 -14.23 28.33
N ALA A 19 7.66 -15.56 28.29
CA ALA A 19 6.44 -16.24 27.88
C ALA A 19 5.25 -15.95 28.80
N VAL A 20 5.48 -15.90 30.12
CA VAL A 20 4.44 -15.56 31.12
C VAL A 20 4.00 -14.10 30.99
N ILE A 21 4.91 -13.18 30.63
CA ILE A 21 4.58 -11.77 30.36
C ILE A 21 3.69 -11.66 29.11
N LEU A 22 4.02 -12.37 28.03
CA LEU A 22 3.26 -12.34 26.78
C LEU A 22 1.91 -13.06 26.87
N LYS A 23 1.83 -14.15 27.62
CA LYS A 23 0.62 -14.96 27.83
C LYS A 23 0.36 -15.12 29.32
N PRO A 24 -0.33 -14.16 29.97
CA PRO A 24 -0.59 -14.25 31.39
C PRO A 24 -1.49 -15.46 31.69
N VAL A 25 -0.97 -16.41 32.45
CA VAL A 25 -1.73 -17.56 32.94
C VAL A 25 -2.60 -17.11 34.12
N LYS A 26 -3.83 -17.64 34.23
CA LYS A 26 -4.71 -17.36 35.38
C LYS A 26 -4.02 -17.80 36.69
N GLY A 27 -3.61 -16.84 37.52
CA GLY A 27 -2.97 -17.08 38.83
C GLY A 27 -1.65 -16.34 39.07
N THR A 28 -0.98 -15.84 38.02
CA THR A 28 0.30 -15.12 38.14
C THR A 28 0.09 -13.60 38.21
N ARG A 29 -0.34 -13.10 39.38
CA ARG A 29 -0.53 -11.64 39.62
C ARG A 29 0.77 -10.85 39.80
N LYS A 30 1.91 -11.50 40.07
CA LYS A 30 3.15 -10.84 40.52
C LYS A 30 4.09 -10.35 39.40
N MET A 31 3.79 -10.65 38.13
CA MET A 31 4.69 -10.35 36.99
C MET A 31 4.19 -9.20 36.10
N GLN A 32 3.13 -8.49 36.51
CA GLN A 32 2.52 -7.41 35.70
C GLN A 32 3.33 -6.10 35.75
N ASP A 33 4.24 -5.97 36.72
CA ASP A 33 5.07 -4.77 36.91
C ASP A 33 6.47 -4.88 36.26
N LEU A 34 6.72 -5.96 35.51
CA LEU A 34 7.98 -6.16 34.79
C LEU A 34 7.86 -5.67 33.35
N LEU A 35 8.60 -4.60 33.03
CA LEU A 35 8.75 -4.09 31.68
C LEU A 35 10.12 -4.51 31.13
N LEU A 36 10.12 -5.24 30.01
CA LEU A 36 11.32 -5.55 29.25
C LEU A 36 11.43 -4.59 28.07
N LEU A 37 12.59 -3.95 27.94
CA LEU A 37 12.93 -3.05 26.85
C LEU A 37 14.15 -3.61 26.14
N ASP A 38 14.00 -3.96 24.86
CA ASP A 38 15.10 -4.50 24.04
C ASP A 38 15.53 -3.48 22.97
N VAL A 39 16.67 -3.71 22.32
CA VAL A 39 17.24 -2.82 21.30
C VAL A 39 17.70 -3.57 20.05
N THR A 40 17.64 -2.92 18.89
CA THR A 40 18.26 -3.47 17.67
C THR A 40 19.79 -3.34 17.76
N PRO A 41 20.57 -4.42 17.56
CA PRO A 41 22.03 -4.36 17.69
C PRO A 41 22.74 -3.65 16.52
N LEU A 42 22.07 -3.54 15.36
CA LEU A 42 22.64 -2.99 14.13
C LEU A 42 21.83 -1.79 13.64
N SER A 43 22.53 -0.87 12.99
CA SER A 43 21.90 0.22 12.25
C SER A 43 21.29 -0.34 10.97
N LEU A 44 20.03 0.03 10.70
CA LEU A 44 19.33 -0.29 9.46
C LEU A 44 19.26 0.96 8.61
N GLY A 45 19.60 0.84 7.33
CA GLY A 45 19.61 1.97 6.41
C GLY A 45 19.47 1.54 4.97
N LEU A 46 19.26 2.52 4.10
CA LEU A 46 19.15 2.32 2.66
C LEU A 46 20.42 2.79 1.98
N GLU A 47 20.84 2.04 0.97
CA GLU A 47 21.87 2.52 0.05
C GLU A 47 21.21 3.41 -1.00
N THR A 48 21.54 4.70 -0.97
CA THR A 48 21.08 5.63 -2.00
C THR A 48 22.07 5.65 -3.17
N SER A 49 21.61 6.02 -4.36
CA SER A 49 22.39 6.09 -5.62
C SER A 49 23.64 7.00 -5.55
N ARG A 50 23.87 7.69 -4.43
CA ARG A 50 25.06 8.51 -4.16
C ARG A 50 26.14 7.75 -3.38
N TRP A 51 26.12 6.42 -3.37
CA TRP A 51 27.08 5.58 -2.61
C TRP A 51 27.11 5.95 -1.11
N SER A 52 25.99 6.48 -0.61
CA SER A 52 25.83 6.92 0.77
C SER A 52 24.75 6.07 1.42
N HIS A 53 25.14 5.41 2.51
CA HIS A 53 24.22 4.69 3.38
C HIS A 53 23.46 5.69 4.25
N ASP A 54 22.15 5.79 4.02
CA ASP A 54 21.27 6.61 4.85
C ASP A 54 20.69 5.75 5.98
N THR A 55 21.14 5.99 7.20
CA THR A 55 20.70 5.23 8.37
C THR A 55 19.27 5.64 8.76
N LEU A 56 18.33 4.71 8.56
CA LEU A 56 16.93 4.89 8.94
C LEU A 56 16.72 4.64 10.44
N ILE A 57 17.29 3.55 10.97
CA ILE A 57 17.18 3.18 12.38
C ILE A 57 18.59 2.96 12.92
N GLU A 58 18.97 3.71 13.95
CA GLU A 58 20.30 3.58 14.55
C GLU A 58 20.43 2.32 15.38
N ARG A 59 21.66 1.78 15.46
CA ARG A 59 21.99 0.71 16.40
C ARG A 59 21.67 1.14 17.83
N ASN A 60 21.35 0.17 18.67
CA ASN A 60 20.90 0.35 20.06
C ASN A 60 19.59 1.15 20.19
N THR A 61 18.82 1.32 19.12
CA THR A 61 17.46 1.89 19.21
C THR A 61 16.52 0.87 19.86
N THR A 62 15.71 1.34 20.80
CA THR A 62 14.66 0.52 21.44
C THR A 62 13.66 -0.03 20.43
N ILE A 63 13.39 -1.33 20.51
CA ILE A 63 12.36 -2.01 19.72
C ILE A 63 11.11 -2.27 20.57
N PRO A 64 9.91 -2.31 19.99
CA PRO A 64 9.59 -2.12 18.56
C PRO A 64 9.77 -0.68 18.06
N LYS A 65 10.13 -0.51 16.79
CA LYS A 65 10.33 0.83 16.19
C LYS A 65 9.83 0.90 14.75
N ARG A 66 9.06 1.94 14.43
CA ARG A 66 8.64 2.29 13.07
C ARG A 66 9.39 3.52 12.55
N ARG A 67 9.84 3.47 11.30
CA ARG A 67 10.38 4.61 10.53
C ARG A 67 9.74 4.65 9.15
N ASN A 68 9.28 5.82 8.75
CA ASN A 68 8.72 6.03 7.42
C ASN A 68 9.73 6.84 6.58
N ASN A 69 9.94 6.45 5.33
CA ASN A 69 10.76 7.17 4.37
C ASN A 69 9.96 7.37 3.07
N LEU A 70 9.95 8.60 2.55
CA LEU A 70 9.31 8.94 1.30
C LEU A 70 10.33 8.76 0.18
N LEU A 71 10.13 7.75 -0.67
CA LEU A 71 10.98 7.49 -1.82
C LEU A 71 10.30 8.03 -3.09
N HIS A 72 11.05 8.82 -3.85
CA HIS A 72 10.64 9.30 -5.17
C HIS A 72 11.31 8.40 -6.22
N LEU A 73 10.53 7.65 -7.00
CA LEU A 73 11.08 6.95 -8.17
C LEU A 73 11.26 7.96 -9.31
N LEU A 74 12.48 8.03 -9.84
CA LEU A 74 12.92 9.12 -10.72
C LEU A 74 12.68 8.89 -12.21
N GLU A 75 12.06 7.78 -12.64
CA GLU A 75 12.06 7.44 -14.07
C GLU A 75 10.71 7.54 -14.76
N ASP A 76 9.56 7.25 -14.14
CA ASP A 76 8.27 7.42 -14.83
C ASP A 76 7.15 7.83 -13.86
N ASN A 77 6.68 9.07 -14.00
CA ASN A 77 5.44 9.63 -13.44
C ASN A 77 5.27 9.70 -11.90
N GLN A 78 6.21 10.39 -11.20
CA GLN A 78 6.09 11.00 -9.86
C GLN A 78 5.20 10.27 -8.82
N GLN A 79 5.31 8.95 -8.70
CA GLN A 79 4.64 8.23 -7.62
C GLN A 79 5.49 8.36 -6.35
N ILE A 80 5.00 9.16 -5.39
CA ILE A 80 5.60 9.25 -4.05
C ILE A 80 5.09 8.07 -3.25
N THR A 81 5.91 7.03 -3.20
CA THR A 81 5.67 5.83 -2.41
C THR A 81 6.27 6.05 -1.02
N GLU A 82 5.45 5.96 0.02
CA GLU A 82 5.95 5.88 1.39
C GLU A 82 6.34 4.43 1.68
N CYS A 83 7.61 4.21 2.03
CA CYS A 83 8.06 2.95 2.58
C CYS A 83 8.09 3.04 4.11
N CYS A 84 7.41 2.13 4.77
CA CYS A 84 7.43 1.94 6.22
C CYS A 84 8.40 0.79 6.55
N PHE A 85 9.31 1.07 7.48
CA PHE A 85 10.29 0.14 8.02
C PHE A 85 9.94 -0.07 9.49
N ASP A 86 9.42 -1.25 9.81
CA ASP A 86 8.97 -1.64 11.13
C ASP A 86 9.89 -2.72 11.69
N ILE A 87 10.56 -2.46 12.81
CA ILE A 87 11.22 -3.50 13.61
C ILE A 87 10.23 -3.93 14.69
N ASP A 88 9.87 -5.21 14.69
CA ASP A 88 8.99 -5.79 15.69
C ASP A 88 9.71 -6.05 17.04
N ALA A 89 8.97 -6.58 18.02
CA ALA A 89 9.52 -6.90 19.34
C ALA A 89 10.54 -8.05 19.32
N ASN A 90 10.64 -8.79 18.21
CA ASN A 90 11.61 -9.86 18.01
C ASN A 90 12.88 -9.38 17.30
N GLY A 91 12.96 -8.10 16.95
CA GLY A 91 14.06 -7.53 16.17
C GLY A 91 13.97 -7.84 14.67
N ILE A 92 12.83 -8.32 14.18
CA ILE A 92 12.61 -8.63 12.77
C ILE A 92 12.15 -7.36 12.05
N LEU A 93 12.84 -7.02 10.97
CA LEU A 93 12.44 -5.94 10.08
C LEU A 93 11.33 -6.40 9.13
N ASN A 94 10.24 -5.65 9.11
CA ASN A 94 9.20 -5.70 8.10
C ASN A 94 9.22 -4.41 7.27
N VAL A 95 9.07 -4.54 5.96
CA VAL A 95 9.06 -3.40 5.03
C VAL A 95 7.74 -3.43 4.27
N SER A 96 6.96 -2.37 4.37
CA SER A 96 5.73 -2.19 3.59
C SER A 96 5.79 -0.89 2.80
N ALA A 97 5.11 -0.85 1.66
CA ALA A 97 5.04 0.33 0.82
C ALA A 97 3.58 0.74 0.62
N GLU A 98 3.27 2.01 0.83
CA GLU A 98 1.97 2.62 0.56
C GLU A 98 2.13 3.80 -0.39
N ASP A 99 1.39 3.79 -1.49
CA ASP A 99 1.35 4.95 -2.37
C ASP A 99 0.46 6.06 -1.77
N LYS A 100 1.08 7.20 -1.48
CA LYS A 100 0.38 8.38 -0.94
C LYS A 100 -0.24 9.27 -2.02
N THR A 101 0.09 9.05 -3.29
CA THR A 101 -0.31 9.93 -4.39
C THR A 101 -1.57 9.48 -5.10
N THR A 102 -1.76 8.19 -5.37
CA THR A 102 -2.90 7.73 -6.19
C THR A 102 -4.14 7.41 -5.36
N GLY A 103 -3.97 6.86 -4.14
CA GLY A 103 -5.11 6.39 -3.32
C GLY A 103 -5.86 7.46 -2.51
N LYS A 104 -5.24 8.60 -2.19
CA LYS A 104 -5.82 9.65 -1.32
C LYS A 104 -6.00 11.03 -1.96
N LYS A 105 -5.35 11.31 -3.10
CA LYS A 105 -5.45 12.61 -3.79
C LYS A 105 -6.33 12.62 -5.04
N LYS A 106 -6.65 11.46 -5.64
CA LYS A 106 -7.48 11.39 -6.87
C LYS A 106 -8.95 11.06 -6.61
N LEU A 107 -9.28 10.47 -5.46
CA LEU A 107 -10.66 10.23 -5.02
C LEU A 107 -10.97 11.20 -3.88
N SER A 108 -12.01 12.02 -4.03
CA SER A 108 -12.42 12.90 -2.94
C SER A 108 -12.93 12.05 -1.77
N ALA A 109 -12.65 12.47 -0.53
CA ALA A 109 -13.16 11.76 0.67
C ALA A 109 -14.69 11.63 0.67
N GLY A 110 -15.39 12.54 -0.03
CA GLY A 110 -16.83 12.47 -0.24
C GLY A 110 -17.25 11.37 -1.23
N ASP A 111 -16.50 11.15 -2.30
CA ASP A 111 -16.81 10.10 -3.29
C ASP A 111 -16.51 8.72 -2.72
N LYS A 112 -15.43 8.57 -1.96
CA LYS A 112 -15.11 7.33 -1.25
C LYS A 112 -16.23 6.93 -0.28
N LYS A 113 -16.71 7.88 0.52
CA LYS A 113 -17.80 7.63 1.47
C LYS A 113 -19.09 7.21 0.78
N LYS A 114 -19.45 7.85 -0.34
CA LYS A 114 -20.65 7.48 -1.12
C LYS A 114 -20.56 6.06 -1.68
N ILE A 115 -19.37 5.64 -2.14
CA ILE A 115 -19.15 4.27 -2.62
C ILE A 115 -19.29 3.28 -1.46
N GLU A 116 -18.68 3.56 -0.31
CA GLU A 116 -18.78 2.69 0.88
C GLU A 116 -20.24 2.56 1.35
N ASP A 117 -20.96 3.68 1.48
CA ASP A 117 -22.37 3.70 1.90
C ASP A 117 -23.27 2.90 0.91
N LEU A 118 -23.03 3.01 -0.40
CA LEU A 118 -23.79 2.27 -1.42
C LEU A 118 -23.44 0.78 -1.49
N VAL A 119 -22.17 0.43 -1.31
CA VAL A 119 -21.74 -0.99 -1.27
C VAL A 119 -22.35 -1.67 -0.05
N ASP A 120 -22.37 -1.00 1.10
CA ASP A 120 -23.00 -1.53 2.31
C ASP A 120 -24.53 -1.67 2.14
N GLU A 121 -25.18 -0.72 1.48
CA GLU A 121 -26.62 -0.82 1.14
C GLU A 121 -26.89 -1.96 0.15
N ALA A 122 -26.04 -2.14 -0.86
CA ALA A 122 -26.16 -3.22 -1.83
C ALA A 122 -25.94 -4.59 -1.19
N ILE A 123 -24.97 -4.73 -0.26
CA ILE A 123 -24.75 -5.96 0.51
C ILE A 123 -25.96 -6.27 1.38
N GLN A 124 -26.50 -5.28 2.10
CA GLN A 124 -27.70 -5.48 2.92
C GLN A 124 -28.92 -5.87 2.08
N TRP A 125 -29.05 -5.31 0.88
CA TRP A 125 -30.10 -5.67 -0.05
C TRP A 125 -29.89 -7.09 -0.59
N LEU A 126 -28.67 -7.46 -0.98
CA LEU A 126 -28.31 -8.82 -1.42
C LEU A 126 -28.59 -9.88 -0.35
N ASP A 127 -28.29 -9.59 0.91
CA ASP A 127 -28.56 -10.49 2.04
C ASP A 127 -30.05 -10.64 2.33
N GLY A 128 -30.85 -9.59 2.12
CA GLY A 128 -32.30 -9.58 2.31
C GLY A 128 -33.10 -10.16 1.12
N ASN A 129 -32.54 -10.06 -0.09
CA ASN A 129 -33.19 -10.40 -1.36
C ASN A 129 -32.48 -11.55 -2.10
N GLN A 130 -32.08 -12.61 -1.39
CA GLN A 130 -31.47 -13.80 -2.01
C GLN A 130 -32.35 -14.54 -3.04
N MET A 131 -33.66 -14.23 -3.09
CA MET A 131 -34.63 -14.80 -4.03
C MET A 131 -35.15 -13.75 -5.04
N ALA A 132 -34.47 -12.59 -5.17
CA ALA A 132 -34.80 -11.58 -6.16
C ALA A 132 -34.68 -12.13 -7.58
N GLU A 133 -35.51 -11.63 -8.48
CA GLU A 133 -35.46 -12.00 -9.89
C GLU A 133 -34.29 -11.27 -10.59
N ALA A 134 -33.80 -11.84 -11.70
CA ALA A 134 -32.64 -11.30 -12.42
C ALA A 134 -32.80 -9.81 -12.81
N GLU A 135 -34.04 -9.36 -13.05
CA GLU A 135 -34.38 -7.98 -13.38
C GLU A 135 -34.11 -7.02 -12.21
N GLU A 136 -34.35 -7.43 -10.96
CA GLU A 136 -34.09 -6.61 -9.77
C GLU A 136 -32.59 -6.50 -9.46
N PHE A 137 -31.81 -7.54 -9.77
CA PHE A 137 -30.35 -7.50 -9.67
C PHE A 137 -29.73 -6.56 -10.71
N GLU A 138 -30.23 -6.56 -11.95
CA GLU A 138 -29.77 -5.66 -12.99
C GLU A 138 -30.07 -4.19 -12.67
N ASP A 139 -31.22 -3.90 -12.08
CA ASP A 139 -31.58 -2.55 -11.66
C ASP A 139 -30.68 -2.03 -10.53
N LYS A 140 -30.40 -2.87 -9.51
CA LYS A 140 -29.46 -2.50 -8.44
C LYS A 140 -28.03 -2.38 -8.91
N MET A 141 -27.61 -3.19 -9.88
CA MET A 141 -26.29 -3.07 -10.51
C MET A 141 -26.17 -1.76 -11.31
N LYS A 142 -27.17 -1.41 -12.13
CA LYS A 142 -27.18 -0.13 -12.87
C LYS A 142 -27.16 1.08 -11.94
N GLU A 143 -27.85 1.01 -10.80
CA GLU A 143 -27.81 2.06 -9.78
C GLU A 143 -26.40 2.25 -9.21
N LEU A 144 -25.71 1.15 -8.91
CA LEU A 144 -24.33 1.18 -8.42
C LEU A 144 -23.35 1.67 -9.51
N GLU A 145 -23.49 1.19 -10.74
CA GLU A 145 -22.68 1.61 -11.90
C GLU A 145 -22.88 3.09 -12.23
N SER A 146 -24.10 3.62 -12.13
CA SER A 146 -24.40 5.05 -12.29
C SER A 146 -23.55 5.93 -11.38
N VAL A 147 -23.24 5.45 -10.17
CA VAL A 147 -22.42 6.19 -9.20
C VAL A 147 -20.93 5.90 -9.38
N CYS A 148 -20.58 4.66 -9.71
CA CYS A 148 -19.20 4.25 -9.95
C CYS A 148 -18.61 4.82 -11.26
N ASN A 149 -19.35 4.86 -12.35
CA ASN A 149 -18.87 5.29 -13.69
C ASN A 149 -18.35 6.73 -13.73
N PRO A 150 -19.02 7.74 -13.11
CA PRO A 150 -18.49 9.10 -13.01
C PRO A 150 -17.22 9.19 -12.17
N ILE A 151 -17.10 8.34 -11.14
CA ILE A 151 -15.94 8.32 -10.23
C ILE A 151 -14.75 7.66 -10.92
N ILE A 152 -14.99 6.56 -11.64
CA ILE A 152 -14.00 5.87 -12.49
C ILE A 152 -13.55 6.80 -13.62
N SER A 153 -14.47 7.51 -14.28
CA SER A 153 -14.14 8.51 -15.30
C SER A 153 -13.25 9.64 -14.75
N LYS A 154 -13.52 10.14 -13.54
CA LYS A 154 -12.63 11.10 -12.86
C LYS A 154 -11.27 10.50 -12.52
N MET A 155 -11.22 9.22 -12.13
CA MET A 155 -9.98 8.49 -11.82
C MET A 155 -9.10 8.31 -13.06
N TYR A 156 -9.70 8.00 -14.21
CA TYR A 156 -9.01 7.84 -15.50
C TYR A 156 -8.65 9.18 -16.17
N GLN A 157 -9.51 10.21 -16.08
CA GLN A 157 -9.19 11.56 -16.60
C GLN A 157 -8.07 12.25 -15.83
N GLY A 158 -7.86 11.90 -14.55
CA GLY A 158 -6.67 12.33 -13.80
C GLY A 158 -5.38 11.57 -14.16
N GLY A 159 -5.45 10.57 -15.05
CA GLY A 159 -4.33 9.83 -15.61
C GLY A 159 -4.02 10.13 -17.08
N ALA A 160 -4.89 10.89 -17.77
CA ALA A 160 -4.74 11.24 -19.17
C ALA A 160 -4.42 12.74 -19.33
N GLY A 161 -3.25 13.14 -18.84
CA GLY A 161 -2.59 14.36 -19.28
C GLY A 161 -1.64 14.02 -20.42
N GLY A 162 -2.16 13.97 -21.65
CA GLY A 162 -1.34 13.82 -22.86
C GLY A 162 -2.10 13.20 -24.04
N GLU A 163 -2.59 14.06 -24.93
CA GLU A 163 -3.01 13.78 -26.31
C GLU A 163 -4.37 13.12 -26.57
N ALA A 164 -5.41 13.94 -26.44
CA ALA A 164 -6.52 13.93 -27.40
C ALA A 164 -6.20 14.95 -28.51
N GLY A 165 -5.57 14.50 -29.60
CA GLY A 165 -5.45 15.23 -30.86
C GLY A 165 -6.56 14.80 -31.82
N GLY A 166 -7.74 15.42 -31.72
CA GLY A 166 -8.83 15.32 -32.70
C GLY A 166 -8.93 16.58 -33.58
N PRO A 167 -9.46 16.50 -34.81
CA PRO A 167 -8.97 17.24 -35.97
C PRO A 167 -9.73 18.56 -36.27
N ALA A 168 -9.01 19.60 -36.72
CA ALA A 168 -9.52 20.72 -37.53
C ALA A 168 -8.31 21.58 -37.99
N ALA A 169 -7.90 21.51 -39.25
CA ALA A 169 -8.37 22.35 -40.37
C ALA A 169 -7.83 23.80 -40.32
N GLY A 170 -6.84 24.06 -41.19
CA GLY A 170 -6.29 25.38 -41.49
C GLY A 170 -5.26 25.24 -42.61
N MET A 171 -5.71 25.41 -43.85
CA MET A 171 -4.90 25.46 -45.07
C MET A 171 -3.78 26.51 -44.96
N ASP A 172 -2.59 26.18 -45.48
CA ASP A 172 -1.91 27.05 -46.44
C ASP A 172 -0.88 26.24 -47.25
N GLU A 173 -0.78 26.60 -48.53
CA GLU A 173 -0.23 25.85 -49.64
C GLU A 173 1.28 26.08 -49.77
N ASP A 174 2.08 25.07 -50.11
CA ASP A 174 2.92 25.02 -51.33
C ASP A 174 3.94 23.86 -51.28
N GLU A 175 4.15 23.26 -52.46
CA GLU A 175 5.20 22.34 -52.91
C GLU A 175 5.35 20.89 -52.36
N ALA A 176 5.16 19.94 -53.29
CA ALA A 176 5.41 18.50 -53.19
C ALA A 176 6.90 18.16 -53.48
N PRO A 177 7.41 16.94 -53.17
CA PRO A 177 7.07 15.75 -53.97
C PRO A 177 6.88 14.44 -53.16
N PRO A 178 6.28 13.40 -53.77
CA PRO A 178 6.01 12.08 -53.16
C PRO A 178 7.09 11.04 -53.51
N SER A 179 7.26 10.01 -52.65
CA SER A 179 7.29 8.58 -53.06
C SER A 179 7.91 7.64 -52.00
N SER A 180 7.31 6.43 -51.93
CA SER A 180 7.75 5.17 -51.30
C SER A 180 7.66 5.10 -49.77
N GLY A 181 7.22 4.02 -49.12
CA GLY A 181 6.86 2.66 -49.50
C GLY A 181 6.61 1.94 -48.17
N GLY A 182 5.45 1.29 -48.00
CA GLY A 182 4.94 0.91 -46.67
C GLY A 182 5.54 -0.32 -46.00
N ALA A 183 5.00 -0.63 -44.80
CA ALA A 183 4.75 -1.97 -44.24
C ALA A 183 4.37 -1.81 -42.75
N GLY A 184 3.10 -1.99 -42.41
CA GLY A 184 2.64 -2.08 -41.02
C GLY A 184 2.74 -3.52 -40.47
N PRO A 185 3.04 -3.73 -39.18
CA PRO A 185 2.94 -5.04 -38.53
C PRO A 185 1.50 -5.34 -38.03
N LYS A 186 1.11 -6.61 -38.17
CA LYS A 186 -0.18 -7.21 -37.79
C LYS A 186 -0.26 -7.48 -36.27
N ILE A 187 -1.47 -7.31 -35.72
CA ILE A 187 -1.89 -7.77 -34.39
C ILE A 187 -2.83 -8.97 -34.63
N GLU A 188 -2.44 -10.14 -34.14
CA GLU A 188 -3.26 -11.36 -34.10
C GLU A 188 -4.19 -11.28 -32.88
N GLU A 189 -5.49 -11.41 -33.13
CA GLU A 189 -6.50 -11.67 -32.09
C GLU A 189 -6.37 -13.14 -31.65
N VAL A 190 -6.36 -13.38 -30.34
CA VAL A 190 -6.55 -14.71 -29.77
C VAL A 190 -7.87 -14.68 -28.98
N ASP A 191 -8.77 -15.57 -29.39
CA ASP A 191 -10.04 -15.95 -28.74
C ASP A 191 -9.75 -16.74 -27.45
#